data_AF-A0A0D7EDY1-F1
#
_entry.id   AF-A0A0D7EDY1-F1
#
_cell.length_a   1.000
_cell.length_b   1.000
_cell.length_c   1.000
_cell.angle_alpha   90.00
_cell.angle_beta   90.00
_cell.angle_gamma   90.00
#
_symmetry.space_group_name_H-M   'P 1'
#
loop_
_entity.id
_entity.type
_entity.pdbx_description
1 polymer ?
#
loop_
_entity_poly.entity_id
_entity_poly.type
_entity_poly.pdbx_seq_one_letter_code
_entity_poly.pdbx_strand_id
1 'polypeptide(L)'
;MSESEAAELVWQSLNRTENVEPQTALPILKGLTRLVKGDGRDHPLEVHEARSSAFLAICEFAKALHRGQPAERLRDSAIIATEKWRALA
;
A
#
# COMPACT_ATOMS: atom_id res chain seq x y z
N MET A 1 -6.24 13.98 -6.80
CA MET A 1 -5.69 12.68 -7.23
C MET A 1 -6.87 11.74 -7.36
N SER A 2 -7.01 11.06 -8.50
CA SER A 2 -8.03 10.03 -8.72
C SER A 2 -7.72 8.77 -7.90
N GLU A 3 -8.69 7.86 -7.84
CA GLU A 3 -8.49 6.53 -7.24
C GLU A 3 -7.35 5.76 -7.94
N SER A 4 -7.35 5.74 -9.27
CA SER A 4 -6.30 5.08 -10.08
C SER A 4 -4.92 5.69 -9.88
N GLU A 5 -4.80 7.02 -9.82
CA GLU A 5 -3.53 7.70 -9.53
C GLU A 5 -3.02 7.35 -8.12
N ALA A 6 -3.93 7.24 -7.14
CA ALA A 6 -3.58 6.83 -5.78
C ALA A 6 -3.06 5.40 -5.75
N ALA A 7 -3.76 4.47 -6.39
CA ALA A 7 -3.40 3.06 -6.46
C ALA A 7 -2.04 2.87 -7.17
N GLU A 8 -1.80 3.61 -8.26
CA GLU A 8 -0.52 3.64 -8.98
C GLU A 8 0.63 4.11 -8.08
N LEU A 9 0.45 5.26 -7.40
CA LEU A 9 1.48 5.83 -6.54
C LEU A 9 1.85 4.91 -5.37
N VAL A 10 0.85 4.22 -4.81
CA VAL A 10 1.06 3.22 -3.74
C VAL A 10 1.86 2.04 -4.28
N TRP A 11 1.51 1.50 -5.46
CA TRP A 11 2.23 0.38 -6.07
C TRP A 11 3.68 0.73 -6.39
N GLN A 12 3.92 1.91 -6.98
CA GLN A 12 5.29 2.37 -7.26
C GLN A 12 6.10 2.52 -5.97
N SER A 13 5.48 3.04 -4.91
CA SER A 13 6.13 3.24 -3.62
C SER A 13 6.47 1.92 -2.93
N LEU A 14 5.59 0.92 -3.01
CA LEU A 14 5.87 -0.44 -2.53
C LEU A 14 7.02 -1.09 -3.29
N ASN A 15 7.06 -0.96 -4.61
CA ASN A 15 8.16 -1.49 -5.42
C ASN A 15 9.51 -0.87 -5.03
N ARG A 16 9.55 0.43 -4.73
CA ARG A 16 10.77 1.11 -4.24
C ARG A 16 11.29 0.58 -2.91
N THR A 17 10.49 -0.18 -2.15
CA THR A 17 10.94 -0.76 -0.87
C THR A 17 11.77 -2.03 -1.01
N GLU A 18 11.96 -2.58 -2.21
CA GLU A 18 12.62 -3.89 -2.43
C GLU A 18 14.05 -3.95 -1.90
N ASN A 19 14.83 -2.91 -2.18
CA ASN A 19 16.29 -2.90 -2.00
C ASN A 19 16.75 -1.79 -1.07
N VAL A 20 15.82 -1.22 -0.28
CA VAL A 20 16.15 -0.13 0.65
C VAL A 20 16.10 -0.64 2.08
N GLU A 21 16.98 -0.10 2.91
CA GLU A 21 17.03 -0.42 4.33
C GLU A 21 15.69 -0.13 5.02
N PRO A 22 15.29 -0.90 6.05
CA PRO A 22 14.04 -0.69 6.79
C PRO A 22 13.85 0.75 7.28
N GLN A 23 14.95 1.42 7.64
CA GLN A 23 15.00 2.81 8.11
C GLN A 23 14.52 3.80 7.03
N THR A 24 14.78 3.48 5.76
CA THR A 24 14.38 4.26 4.59
C THR A 24 12.98 3.86 4.10
N ALA A 25 12.62 2.57 4.19
CA ALA A 25 11.29 2.08 3.80
C ALA A 25 10.17 2.61 4.73
N LEU A 26 10.42 2.70 6.04
CA LEU A 26 9.39 3.06 7.02
C LEU A 26 8.76 4.44 6.79
N PRO A 27 9.52 5.53 6.55
CA PRO A 27 8.94 6.83 6.19
C PRO A 27 8.08 6.78 4.92
N ILE A 28 8.51 6.02 3.90
CA ILE A 28 7.76 5.85 2.64
C ILE A 28 6.39 5.24 2.96
N LEU A 29 6.37 4.10 3.65
CA LEU A 29 5.14 3.38 3.99
C LEU A 29 4.20 4.20 4.88
N LYS A 30 4.74 4.93 5.87
CA LYS A 30 3.95 5.84 6.71
C LYS A 30 3.30 6.95 5.88
N GLY A 31 3.98 7.46 4.85
CA GLY A 31 3.42 8.43 3.91
C GLY A 31 2.21 7.90 3.13
N LEU A 32 2.21 6.61 2.78
CA LEU A 32 1.13 5.97 2.00
C LEU A 32 -0.20 5.90 2.76
N THR A 33 -0.18 5.92 4.10
CA THR A 33 -1.39 5.87 4.92
C THR A 33 -2.38 7.01 4.61
N ARG A 34 -1.90 8.12 4.07
CA ARG A 34 -2.73 9.26 3.67
C ARG A 34 -3.49 9.04 2.35
N LEU A 35 -2.99 8.15 1.50
CA LEU A 35 -3.50 7.91 0.14
C LEU A 35 -4.74 6.99 0.14
N VAL A 36 -5.00 6.30 1.25
CA VAL A 36 -6.11 5.35 1.39
C VAL A 36 -7.46 6.04 1.64
N LYS A 37 -7.45 7.37 1.82
CA LYS A 37 -8.70 8.15 1.84
C LYS A 37 -9.41 8.19 0.48
N GLY A 38 -8.73 7.76 -0.59
CA GLY A 38 -9.26 7.82 -1.95
C GLY A 38 -9.42 9.25 -2.45
N ASP A 39 -10.15 9.40 -3.56
CA ASP A 39 -10.44 10.70 -4.17
C ASP A 39 -11.65 11.43 -3.54
N GLY A 40 -12.24 10.88 -2.48
CA GLY A 40 -13.41 11.44 -1.78
C GLY A 40 -14.73 11.27 -2.53
N ARG A 41 -14.75 10.50 -3.62
CA ARG A 41 -15.97 10.14 -4.36
C ARG A 41 -16.48 8.78 -3.89
N ASP A 42 -17.75 8.53 -4.24
CA ASP A 42 -18.37 7.22 -4.05
C ASP A 42 -17.88 6.29 -5.17
N HIS A 43 -17.45 5.08 -4.79
CA HIS A 43 -16.94 4.06 -5.70
C HIS A 43 -17.70 2.74 -5.45
N PRO A 44 -17.66 1.78 -6.40
CA PRO A 44 -18.18 0.45 -6.15
C PRO A 44 -17.58 -0.19 -4.90
N LEU A 45 -18.34 -1.05 -4.23
CA LEU A 45 -17.92 -1.74 -3.00
C LEU A 45 -16.57 -2.46 -3.19
N GLU A 46 -16.37 -3.07 -4.36
CA GLU A 46 -15.17 -3.82 -4.72
C GLU A 46 -13.92 -2.94 -4.70
N VAL A 47 -14.03 -1.67 -5.10
CA VAL A 47 -12.93 -0.69 -5.03
C VAL A 47 -12.61 -0.37 -3.58
N HIS A 48 -13.64 -0.14 -2.75
CA HIS A 48 -13.46 0.13 -1.33
C HIS A 48 -12.83 -1.05 -0.58
N GLU A 49 -13.24 -2.28 -0.87
CA GLU A 49 -12.67 -3.50 -0.30
C GLU A 49 -11.22 -3.70 -0.74
N ALA A 50 -10.91 -3.51 -2.02
CA ALA A 50 -9.55 -3.63 -2.54
C ALA A 50 -8.62 -2.57 -1.92
N ARG A 51 -9.04 -1.30 -1.85
CA ARG A 51 -8.29 -0.23 -1.20
C ARG A 51 -8.04 -0.52 0.28
N SER A 52 -9.07 -0.96 1.00
CA SER A 52 -8.96 -1.29 2.43
C SER A 52 -8.01 -2.46 2.66
N SER A 53 -8.07 -3.48 1.80
CA SER A 53 -7.17 -4.63 1.84
C SER A 53 -5.71 -4.23 1.60
N ALA A 54 -5.46 -3.38 0.59
CA ALA A 54 -4.13 -2.83 0.31
C ALA A 54 -3.58 -2.06 1.52
N PHE A 55 -4.41 -1.23 2.16
CA PHE A 55 -4.00 -0.48 3.35
C PHE A 55 -3.62 -1.35 4.54
N LEU A 56 -4.42 -2.38 4.83
CA LEU A 56 -4.13 -3.30 5.93
C LEU A 56 -2.80 -4.02 5.71
N ALA A 57 -2.57 -4.51 4.49
CA ALA A 57 -1.32 -5.18 4.13
C ALA A 57 -0.10 -4.23 4.23
N ILE A 58 -0.22 -2.98 3.77
CA ILE A 58 0.81 -1.95 3.93
C ILE A 58 1.11 -1.69 5.42
N CYS A 59 0.07 -1.61 6.26
CA CYS A 59 0.24 -1.41 7.69
C CYS A 59 0.95 -2.59 8.35
N GLU A 60 0.63 -3.83 7.97
CA GLU A 60 1.32 -5.03 8.47
C GLU A 60 2.79 -5.05 8.06
N PHE A 61 3.09 -4.73 6.80
CA PHE A 61 4.45 -4.59 6.33
C PHE A 61 5.23 -3.53 7.11
N ALA A 62 4.67 -2.33 7.26
CA ALA A 62 5.28 -1.25 8.04
C ALA A 62 5.47 -1.64 9.51
N LYS A 63 4.51 -2.35 10.11
CA LYS A 63 4.59 -2.86 11.50
C LYS A 63 5.75 -3.85 11.65
N ALA A 64 5.91 -4.80 10.72
CA ALA A 64 7.00 -5.78 10.75
C ALA A 64 8.37 -5.12 10.64
N LEU A 65 8.54 -4.20 9.67
CA LEU A 65 9.78 -3.43 9.52
C LEU A 65 10.10 -2.63 10.78
N HIS A 66 9.11 -1.98 11.38
CA HIS A 66 9.30 -1.20 12.60
C HIS A 66 9.77 -2.05 13.78
N ARG A 67 9.40 -3.33 13.81
CA ARG A 67 9.76 -4.30 14.86
C ARG A 67 11.03 -5.10 14.54
N GLY A 68 11.68 -4.87 13.40
CA GLY A 68 12.82 -5.68 12.95
C GLY A 68 12.46 -7.14 12.65
N GLN A 69 11.21 -7.40 12.25
CA GLN A 69 10.74 -8.74 11.89
C GLN A 69 10.93 -8.99 10.38
N PRO A 70 11.04 -10.27 9.94
CA PRO A 70 10.99 -10.62 8.52
C PRO A 70 9.73 -10.06 7.86
N ALA A 71 9.88 -9.47 6.68
CA ALA A 71 8.87 -8.60 6.09
C ALA A 71 8.67 -8.84 4.59
N GLU A 72 9.45 -9.72 3.97
CA GLU A 72 9.45 -10.01 2.53
C GLU A 72 8.07 -10.49 2.07
N ARG A 73 7.50 -11.48 2.75
CA ARG A 73 6.16 -11.99 2.43
C ARG A 73 5.05 -10.95 2.65
N LEU A 74 5.25 -10.03 3.59
CA LEU A 74 4.29 -8.95 3.86
C LEU A 74 4.36 -7.87 2.80
N ARG A 75 5.56 -7.59 2.27
CA ARG A 75 5.74 -6.74 1.09
C ARG A 75 5.01 -7.32 -0.11
N ASP A 76 5.22 -8.60 -0.42
CA ASP A 76 4.56 -9.26 -1.55
C ASP A 76 3.04 -9.23 -1.41
N SER A 77 2.54 -9.48 -0.19
CA SER A 77 1.10 -9.38 0.12
C SER A 77 0.55 -7.97 -0.11
N ALA A 78 1.30 -6.93 0.29
CA ALA A 78 0.93 -5.54 0.06
C ALA A 78 0.93 -5.17 -1.43
N ILE A 79 1.88 -5.69 -2.21
CA ILE A 79 1.93 -5.50 -3.67
C ILE A 79 0.71 -6.13 -4.32
N ILE A 80 0.43 -7.40 -4.05
CA ILE A 80 -0.71 -8.13 -4.63
C ILE A 80 -2.04 -7.44 -4.30
N ALA A 81 -2.23 -7.02 -3.05
CA ALA A 81 -3.45 -6.31 -2.65
C ALA A 81 -3.58 -4.96 -3.37
N THR A 82 -2.46 -4.25 -3.58
CA THR A 82 -2.44 -2.99 -4.32
C THR A 82 -2.67 -3.19 -5.82
N GLU A 83 -2.19 -4.27 -6.41
CA GLU A 83 -2.45 -4.61 -7.81
C GLU A 83 -3.93 -4.88 -8.06
N LYS A 84 -4.59 -5.60 -7.13
CA LYS A 84 -6.06 -5.76 -7.17
C LYS A 84 -6.77 -4.42 -7.13
N TRP A 85 -6.32 -3.49 -6.28
CA TRP A 85 -6.89 -2.14 -6.23
C TRP A 85 -6.65 -1.38 -7.55
N ARG A 86 -5.43 -1.39 -8.10
CA ARG A 86 -5.11 -0.77 -9.40
C ARG A 86 -5.97 -1.31 -10.55
N ALA A 87 -6.30 -2.59 -10.55
CA ALA A 87 -7.13 -3.20 -11.58
C ALA A 87 -8.61 -2.77 -11.53
N LEU A 88 -9.07 -2.25 -10.40
CA LEU A 88 -10.48 -1.85 -10.16
C LEU A 88 -10.68 -0.34 -10.12
N ALA A 89 -9.61 0.44 -9.96
CA ALA A 89 -9.59 1.89 -9.73
C ALA A 89 -9.61 2.75 -11.00
#